data_AF-A0A6G2Q7Z8-F1
#
_entry.id   AF-A0A6G2Q7Z8-F1
#
_cell.length_a   1.000
_cell.length_b   1.000
_cell.length_c   1.000
_cell.angle_alpha   90.00
_cell.angle_beta   90.00
_cell.angle_gamma   90.00
#
_symmetry.space_group_name_H-M   'P 1'
#
loop_
_entity.id
_entity.type
_entity.pdbx_description
1 polymer ?
#
loop_
_entity_poly.entity_id
_entity_poly.type
_entity_poly.pdbx_seq_one_letter_code
_entity_poly.pdbx_strand_id
1 'polypeptide(L)'
;YASFLTGDPYRTGPAIIGLLLLTAALTGLWAAWAGRRRGALETAAGIGAWPALLAVPTALLLPGAAYVFTWTALGVAAGVALGARAAEDSPWRTTALIGSALPAVIVLVPLVTLLFPTLGLATATVPLVLAALALAVLAAPFSRWSRGLRARRLIAVAVVVALAGTACV
;
A
#
# COMPACT_ATOMS: atom_id res chain seq x y z
N TYR A 1 17.71 18.92 21.45
CA TYR A 1 18.87 18.04 21.64
C TYR A 1 18.55 16.66 22.21
N ALA A 2 17.28 16.23 22.33
CA ALA A 2 16.94 14.89 22.82
C ALA A 2 17.14 13.76 21.77
N SER A 3 17.19 14.08 20.47
CA SER A 3 17.29 13.09 19.38
C SER A 3 18.72 12.67 19.02
N PHE A 4 19.74 13.30 19.60
CA PHE A 4 21.15 12.97 19.31
C PHE A 4 21.54 11.59 19.83
N LEU A 5 20.90 11.11 20.90
CA LEU A 5 21.13 9.77 21.45
C LEU A 5 20.55 8.65 20.57
N THR A 6 19.68 8.98 19.60
CA THR A 6 19.00 8.01 18.72
C THR A 6 19.52 8.04 17.29
N GLY A 7 20.62 8.78 17.02
CA GLY A 7 21.26 8.80 15.70
C GLY A 7 20.54 9.64 14.63
N ASP A 8 19.59 10.50 15.02
CA ASP A 8 18.84 11.34 14.08
C ASP A 8 19.12 12.85 14.31
N PRO A 9 20.21 13.38 13.68
CA PRO A 9 20.62 14.78 13.86
C PRO A 9 19.71 15.77 13.12
N TYR A 10 18.92 15.30 12.15
CA TYR A 10 17.89 16.10 11.47
C TYR A 10 16.52 15.66 11.98
N ARG A 11 15.55 16.56 12.14
CA ARG A 11 14.17 16.15 12.42
C ARG A 11 13.60 15.44 11.19
N THR A 12 13.86 14.15 11.02
CA THR A 12 13.43 13.41 9.81
C THR A 12 11.95 13.04 9.81
N GLY A 13 11.29 13.08 10.98
CA GLY A 13 9.87 12.74 11.14
C GLY A 13 8.93 13.41 10.12
N PRO A 14 8.95 14.76 9.97
CA PRO A 14 8.14 15.46 8.97
C PRO A 14 8.42 14.99 7.53
N ALA A 15 9.68 14.75 7.17
CA ALA A 15 10.05 14.27 5.84
C ALA A 15 9.53 12.85 5.56
N ILE A 16 9.59 11.96 6.56
CA ILE A 16 9.02 10.59 6.47
C ILE A 16 7.51 10.67 6.26
N ILE A 17 6.81 11.52 7.03
CA ILE A 17 5.36 11.72 6.90
C ILE A 17 5.04 12.24 5.48
N GLY A 18 5.76 13.25 5.00
CA GLY A 18 5.59 13.79 3.66
C GLY A 18 5.77 12.73 2.56
N LEU A 19 6.81 11.91 2.65
CA LEU A 19 7.07 10.82 1.68
C LEU A 19 5.99 9.73 1.72
N LEU A 20 5.51 9.36 2.91
CA LEU A 20 4.41 8.39 3.06
C LEU A 20 3.10 8.93 2.48
N LEU A 21 2.79 10.21 2.73
CA LEU A 21 1.61 10.88 2.18
C LEU A 21 1.69 10.98 0.66
N LEU A 22 2.86 11.35 0.12
CA LEU A 22 3.09 11.38 -1.33
C LEU A 22 2.91 9.99 -1.94
N THR A 23 3.47 8.96 -1.30
CA THR A 23 3.33 7.56 -1.74
C THR A 23 1.87 7.13 -1.76
N ALA A 24 1.11 7.47 -0.71
CA ALA A 24 -0.32 7.21 -0.64
C ALA A 24 -1.12 7.96 -1.71
N ALA A 25 -0.77 9.21 -2.00
CA ALA A 25 -1.41 9.99 -3.04
C ALA A 25 -1.17 9.36 -4.43
N LEU A 26 0.08 8.96 -4.73
CA LEU A 26 0.45 8.34 -6.00
C LEU A 26 -0.18 6.96 -6.18
N THR A 27 -0.13 6.10 -5.16
CA THR A 27 -0.78 4.78 -5.23
C THR A 27 -2.30 4.90 -5.29
N GLY A 28 -2.90 5.83 -4.56
CA GLY A 28 -4.32 6.13 -4.65
C GLY A 28 -4.72 6.62 -6.04
N LEU A 29 -3.92 7.50 -6.66
CA LEU A 29 -4.16 7.98 -8.02
C LEU A 29 -4.06 6.84 -9.04
N TRP A 30 -3.02 6.02 -8.94
CA TRP A 30 -2.82 4.87 -9.81
C TRP A 30 -3.97 3.84 -9.65
N ALA A 31 -4.36 3.52 -8.42
CA ALA A 31 -5.46 2.58 -8.14
C ALA A 31 -6.82 3.12 -8.64
N ALA A 32 -7.08 4.42 -8.46
CA ALA A 32 -8.28 5.05 -9.00
C ALA A 32 -8.28 5.08 -10.53
N TRP A 33 -7.13 5.35 -11.16
CA TRP A 33 -7.00 5.31 -12.61
C TRP A 33 -7.17 3.89 -13.18
N ALA A 34 -6.57 2.89 -12.54
CA ALA A 34 -6.73 1.49 -12.90
C ALA A 34 -8.19 1.01 -12.73
N GLY A 35 -8.82 1.39 -11.61
CA GLY A 35 -10.21 1.05 -11.29
C GLY A 35 -11.28 1.73 -12.16
N ARG A 36 -10.92 2.80 -12.88
CA ARG A 36 -11.82 3.41 -13.89
C ARG A 36 -11.99 2.56 -15.14
N ARG A 37 -10.99 1.74 -15.48
CA ARG A 37 -10.97 0.96 -16.72
C ARG A 37 -11.39 -0.50 -16.54
N ARG A 38 -11.46 -0.98 -15.28
CA ARG A 38 -11.58 -2.40 -14.94
C ARG A 38 -12.48 -2.66 -13.74
N GLY A 39 -12.94 -3.90 -13.61
CA GLY A 39 -13.69 -4.36 -12.44
C GLY A 39 -12.83 -4.43 -11.16
N ALA A 40 -13.47 -4.46 -9.99
CA ALA A 40 -12.76 -4.57 -8.71
C ALA A 40 -11.93 -5.84 -8.59
N LEU A 41 -12.43 -6.98 -9.09
CA LEU A 41 -11.68 -8.25 -9.09
C LEU A 41 -10.46 -8.18 -10.01
N GLU A 42 -10.60 -7.63 -11.21
CA GLU A 42 -9.50 -7.48 -12.16
C GLU A 42 -8.43 -6.54 -11.61
N THR A 43 -8.84 -5.47 -10.93
CA THR A 43 -7.94 -4.53 -10.28
C THR A 43 -7.21 -5.21 -9.12
N ALA A 44 -7.93 -5.95 -8.26
CA ALA A 44 -7.34 -6.71 -7.16
C ALA A 44 -6.35 -7.78 -7.66
N ALA A 45 -6.70 -8.53 -8.71
CA ALA A 45 -5.82 -9.51 -9.32
C ALA A 45 -4.55 -8.86 -9.92
N GLY A 46 -4.71 -7.72 -10.60
CA GLY A 46 -3.58 -6.96 -11.13
C GLY A 46 -2.67 -6.41 -10.02
N ILE A 47 -3.23 -5.98 -8.89
CA ILE A 47 -2.45 -5.56 -7.72
C ILE A 47 -1.73 -6.74 -7.09
N GLY A 48 -2.41 -7.89 -6.94
CA GLY A 48 -1.85 -9.12 -6.38
C GLY A 48 -0.71 -9.73 -7.21
N ALA A 49 -0.64 -9.42 -8.51
CA ALA A 49 0.46 -9.85 -9.36
C ALA A 49 1.81 -9.26 -8.93
N TRP A 50 1.84 -8.03 -8.39
CA TRP A 50 3.10 -7.39 -7.96
C TRP A 50 3.77 -8.11 -6.79
N PRO A 51 3.09 -8.39 -5.66
CA PRO A 51 3.62 -9.27 -4.63
C PRO A 51 4.07 -10.63 -5.16
N ALA A 52 3.29 -11.27 -6.03
CA ALA A 52 3.67 -12.57 -6.60
C ALA A 52 4.98 -12.49 -7.41
N LEU A 53 5.14 -11.45 -8.24
CA LEU A 53 6.34 -11.22 -9.02
C LEU A 53 7.55 -10.89 -8.14
N LEU A 54 7.35 -10.15 -7.04
CA LEU A 54 8.43 -9.82 -6.09
C LEU A 54 8.82 -11.00 -5.20
N ALA A 55 7.90 -11.94 -4.94
CA ALA A 55 8.17 -13.13 -4.15
C ALA A 55 9.28 -14.00 -4.77
N VAL A 56 9.30 -14.15 -6.11
CA VAL A 56 10.27 -14.98 -6.83
C VAL A 56 11.73 -14.51 -6.66
N PRO A 57 12.11 -13.28 -7.04
CA PRO A 57 13.48 -12.81 -6.85
C PRO A 57 13.83 -12.72 -5.37
N THR A 58 12.87 -12.39 -4.50
CA THR A 58 13.12 -12.37 -3.05
C THR A 58 13.41 -13.77 -2.52
N ALA A 59 12.71 -14.81 -3.00
CA ALA A 59 12.98 -16.20 -2.60
C ALA A 59 14.38 -16.67 -2.99
N LEU A 60 14.93 -16.15 -4.10
CA LEU A 60 16.27 -16.49 -4.58
C LEU A 60 17.37 -15.69 -3.86
N LEU A 61 17.16 -14.38 -3.67
CA LEU A 61 18.17 -13.46 -3.16
C LEU A 61 18.14 -13.31 -1.63
N LEU A 62 16.94 -13.33 -1.05
CA LEU A 62 16.69 -13.19 0.39
C LEU A 62 15.61 -14.20 0.84
N PRO A 63 15.91 -15.51 0.92
CA PRO A 63 14.92 -16.55 1.17
C PRO A 63 14.06 -16.27 2.42
N GLY A 64 14.69 -15.72 3.46
CA GLY A 64 14.04 -15.34 4.71
C GLY A 64 13.06 -14.16 4.62
N ALA A 65 13.05 -13.38 3.54
CA ALA A 65 12.16 -12.24 3.33
C ALA A 65 11.02 -12.54 2.33
N ALA A 66 11.10 -13.65 1.59
CA ALA A 66 10.11 -13.98 0.56
C ALA A 66 8.70 -14.20 1.11
N TYR A 67 8.59 -14.58 2.39
CA TYR A 67 7.31 -14.76 3.06
C TYR A 67 6.46 -13.48 3.04
N VAL A 68 7.09 -12.30 3.07
CA VAL A 68 6.41 -11.00 3.07
C VAL A 68 5.52 -10.85 1.84
N PHE A 69 6.10 -11.13 0.68
CA PHE A 69 5.42 -11.03 -0.60
C PHE A 69 4.49 -12.22 -0.85
N THR A 70 4.89 -13.41 -0.42
CA THR A 70 4.11 -14.64 -0.61
C THR A 70 2.79 -14.58 0.17
N TRP A 71 2.81 -14.20 1.45
CA TRP A 71 1.60 -14.05 2.25
C TRP A 71 0.66 -12.98 1.71
N THR A 72 1.24 -11.86 1.27
CA THR A 72 0.49 -10.78 0.63
C THR A 72 -0.19 -11.28 -0.66
N ALA A 73 0.54 -11.98 -1.53
CA ALA A 73 0.00 -12.54 -2.77
C ALA A 73 -1.11 -13.57 -2.51
N LEU A 74 -0.91 -14.47 -1.53
CA LEU A 74 -1.90 -15.48 -1.15
C LEU A 74 -3.17 -14.86 -0.59
N GLY A 75 -3.05 -13.83 0.25
CA GLY A 75 -4.20 -13.08 0.78
C GLY A 75 -5.06 -12.50 -0.35
N VAL A 76 -4.42 -11.80 -1.29
CA VAL A 76 -5.10 -11.22 -2.45
C VAL A 76 -5.71 -12.30 -3.34
N ALA A 77 -4.98 -13.38 -3.63
CA ALA A 77 -5.48 -14.50 -4.44
C ALA A 77 -6.71 -15.16 -3.80
N ALA A 78 -6.70 -15.40 -2.49
CA ALA A 78 -7.83 -15.95 -1.75
C ALA A 78 -9.05 -15.02 -1.81
N GLY A 79 -8.84 -13.71 -1.59
CA GLY A 79 -9.91 -12.72 -1.68
C GLY A 79 -10.52 -12.61 -3.08
N VAL A 80 -9.69 -12.66 -4.13
CA VAL A 80 -10.16 -12.67 -5.52
C VAL A 80 -10.93 -13.95 -5.83
N ALA A 81 -10.43 -15.11 -5.39
CA ALA A 81 -11.10 -16.40 -5.59
C ALA A 81 -12.47 -16.44 -4.89
N LEU A 82 -12.54 -16.02 -3.62
CA LEU A 82 -13.80 -15.93 -2.86
C LEU A 82 -14.75 -14.89 -3.47
N GLY A 83 -14.23 -13.72 -3.84
CA GLY A 83 -15.00 -12.65 -4.47
C GLY A 83 -15.54 -13.02 -5.86
N ALA A 84 -14.85 -13.90 -6.60
CA ALA A 84 -15.32 -14.43 -7.88
C ALA A 84 -16.46 -15.45 -7.73
N ARG A 85 -16.61 -16.07 -6.55
CA ARG A 85 -17.70 -17.01 -6.26
C ARG A 85 -18.97 -16.33 -5.75
N ALA A 86 -18.85 -15.08 -5.29
CA ALA A 86 -19.98 -14.28 -4.83
C ALA A 86 -20.62 -13.50 -5.99
N ALA A 87 -21.94 -13.31 -5.92
CA ALA A 87 -22.67 -12.46 -6.85
C ALA A 87 -22.12 -11.02 -6.85
N GLU A 88 -22.27 -10.31 -7.98
CA GLU A 88 -21.62 -9.01 -8.18
C GLU A 88 -22.04 -7.92 -7.18
N ASP A 89 -23.31 -7.92 -6.79
CA ASP A 89 -23.87 -6.97 -5.82
C ASP A 89 -23.89 -7.52 -4.38
N SER A 90 -23.30 -8.70 -4.16
CA SER A 90 -23.30 -9.31 -2.83
C SER A 90 -22.32 -8.60 -1.90
N PRO A 91 -22.72 -8.27 -0.65
CA PRO A 91 -21.80 -7.71 0.35
C PRO A 91 -20.63 -8.66 0.65
N TRP A 92 -20.83 -9.97 0.46
CA TRP A 92 -19.80 -11.00 0.64
C TRP A 92 -18.61 -10.84 -0.30
N ARG A 93 -18.81 -10.29 -1.50
CA ARG A 93 -17.74 -10.00 -2.44
C ARG A 93 -16.82 -8.89 -1.91
N THR A 94 -17.42 -7.86 -1.30
CA THR A 94 -16.69 -6.74 -0.71
C THR A 94 -15.95 -7.18 0.56
N THR A 95 -16.58 -7.97 1.42
CA THR A 95 -15.92 -8.48 2.64
C THR A 95 -14.76 -9.42 2.31
N ALA A 96 -14.89 -10.28 1.30
CA ALA A 96 -13.79 -11.13 0.82
C ALA A 96 -12.59 -10.30 0.34
N LEU A 97 -12.85 -9.23 -0.42
CA LEU A 97 -11.79 -8.34 -0.91
C LEU A 97 -11.15 -7.51 0.19
N ILE A 98 -11.91 -7.05 1.20
CA ILE A 98 -11.35 -6.36 2.37
C ILE A 98 -10.49 -7.33 3.19
N GLY A 99 -11.00 -8.54 3.45
CA GLY A 99 -10.26 -9.59 4.17
C GLY A 99 -8.95 -9.99 3.48
N SER A 100 -8.90 -9.89 2.15
CA SER A 100 -7.71 -10.18 1.34
C SER A 100 -6.51 -9.27 1.67
N ALA A 101 -6.76 -8.07 2.19
CA ALA A 101 -5.73 -7.11 2.57
C ALA A 101 -5.12 -7.40 3.95
N LEU A 102 -5.74 -8.25 4.77
CA LEU A 102 -5.32 -8.51 6.14
C LEU A 102 -3.87 -9.02 6.22
N PRO A 103 -3.43 -10.01 5.43
CA PRO A 103 -2.05 -10.50 5.48
C PRO A 103 -1.04 -9.41 5.07
N ALA A 104 -1.40 -8.58 4.09
CA ALA A 104 -0.57 -7.47 3.65
C ALA A 104 -0.34 -6.46 4.78
N VAL A 105 -1.41 -6.08 5.49
CA VAL A 105 -1.33 -5.14 6.61
C VAL A 105 -0.49 -5.70 7.75
N ILE A 106 -0.75 -6.95 8.14
CA ILE A 106 -0.07 -7.61 9.26
C ILE A 106 1.44 -7.68 9.02
N VAL A 107 1.87 -7.93 7.79
CA VAL A 107 3.29 -8.14 7.50
C VAL A 107 4.00 -6.85 7.04
N LEU A 108 3.38 -6.05 6.16
CA LEU A 108 4.05 -4.88 5.56
C LEU A 108 4.07 -3.67 6.50
N VAL A 109 3.02 -3.42 7.29
CA VAL A 109 2.96 -2.22 8.14
C VAL A 109 4.09 -2.20 9.18
N PRO A 110 4.35 -3.27 9.95
CA PRO A 110 5.46 -3.29 10.89
C PRO A 110 6.81 -3.08 10.21
N LEU A 111 7.00 -3.64 9.01
CA LEU A 111 8.23 -3.46 8.23
C LEU A 111 8.42 -2.00 7.83
N VAL A 112 7.39 -1.31 7.35
CA VAL A 112 7.49 0.12 7.03
C VAL A 112 7.87 0.92 8.27
N THR A 113 7.22 0.67 9.41
CA THR A 113 7.46 1.43 10.65
C THR A 113 8.83 1.15 11.26
N LEU A 114 9.37 -0.06 11.10
CA LEU A 114 10.68 -0.46 11.64
C LEU A 114 11.83 -0.09 10.70
N LEU A 115 11.63 -0.17 9.38
CA LEU A 115 12.68 0.07 8.38
C LEU A 115 13.01 1.56 8.21
N PHE A 116 12.03 2.45 8.36
CA PHE A 116 12.27 3.90 8.24
C PHE A 116 13.30 4.43 9.27
N PRO A 117 13.14 4.15 10.58
CA PRO A 117 14.12 4.57 11.57
C PRO A 117 15.47 3.84 11.47
N THR A 118 15.47 2.57 11.03
CA THR A 118 16.69 1.74 11.03
C THR A 118 17.58 1.99 9.83
N LEU A 119 17.00 2.25 8.64
CA LEU A 119 17.77 2.45 7.42
C LEU A 119 17.98 3.94 7.06
N GLY A 120 17.21 4.83 7.67
CA GLY A 120 17.27 6.28 7.44
C GLY A 120 16.78 6.70 6.04
N LEU A 121 16.85 8.00 5.74
CA LEU A 121 16.32 8.57 4.50
C LEU A 121 17.08 8.13 3.23
N ALA A 122 18.36 7.80 3.34
CA ALA A 122 19.21 7.42 2.19
C ALA A 122 18.70 6.16 1.45
N THR A 123 17.96 5.31 2.13
CA THR A 123 17.40 4.06 1.59
C THR A 123 15.89 3.98 1.73
N ALA A 124 15.23 5.15 1.87
CA ALA A 124 13.78 5.27 2.04
C ALA A 124 12.98 4.61 0.91
N THR A 125 13.57 4.39 -0.26
CA THR A 125 12.95 3.67 -1.37
C THR A 125 12.39 2.31 -0.96
N VAL A 126 13.11 1.54 -0.13
CA VAL A 126 12.67 0.21 0.30
C VAL A 126 11.36 0.27 1.11
N PRO A 127 11.28 1.01 2.24
CA PRO A 127 10.02 1.10 2.98
C PRO A 127 8.92 1.83 2.21
N LEU A 128 9.25 2.74 1.28
CA LEU A 128 8.24 3.38 0.41
C LEU A 128 7.61 2.39 -0.58
N VAL A 129 8.40 1.47 -1.16
CA VAL A 129 7.86 0.41 -2.04
C VAL A 129 6.95 -0.54 -1.25
N LEU A 130 7.35 -0.91 -0.02
CA LEU A 130 6.51 -1.74 0.86
C LEU A 130 5.21 -1.03 1.25
N ALA A 131 5.29 0.27 1.57
CA ALA A 131 4.12 1.10 1.85
C ALA A 131 3.20 1.19 0.62
N ALA A 132 3.76 1.40 -0.57
CA ALA A 132 3.01 1.44 -1.81
C ALA A 132 2.28 0.12 -2.07
N LEU A 133 2.92 -1.03 -1.84
CA LEU A 133 2.28 -2.34 -1.97
C LEU A 133 1.13 -2.51 -0.98
N ALA A 134 1.34 -2.17 0.29
CA ALA A 134 0.30 -2.26 1.32
C ALA A 134 -0.92 -1.39 0.96
N LEU A 135 -0.67 -0.15 0.53
CA LEU A 135 -1.69 0.81 0.14
C LEU A 135 -2.42 0.38 -1.13
N ALA A 136 -1.72 -0.18 -2.11
CA ALA A 136 -2.33 -0.72 -3.32
C ALA A 136 -3.29 -1.86 -2.98
N VAL A 137 -2.86 -2.82 -2.15
CA VAL A 137 -3.71 -3.94 -1.70
C VAL A 137 -4.94 -3.45 -0.95
N LEU A 138 -4.78 -2.47 -0.06
CA LEU A 138 -5.90 -1.84 0.67
C LEU A 138 -6.86 -1.07 -0.24
N ALA A 139 -6.36 -0.48 -1.33
CA ALA A 139 -7.17 0.30 -2.27
C ALA A 139 -8.03 -0.58 -3.20
N ALA A 140 -7.66 -1.85 -3.39
CA ALA A 140 -8.35 -2.79 -4.29
C ALA A 140 -9.88 -2.89 -4.07
N PRO A 141 -10.40 -3.11 -2.84
CA PRO A 141 -11.86 -3.18 -2.59
C PRO A 141 -12.59 -1.86 -2.87
N PHE A 142 -11.92 -0.71 -2.77
CA PHE A 142 -12.54 0.61 -2.90
C PHE A 142 -12.53 1.16 -4.33
N SER A 143 -12.02 0.40 -5.30
CA SER A 143 -11.92 0.86 -6.69
C SER A 143 -13.28 1.18 -7.33
N ARG A 144 -14.37 0.48 -6.95
CA ARG A 144 -15.75 0.81 -7.41
C ARG A 144 -16.24 2.15 -6.85
N TRP A 145 -15.94 2.45 -5.58
CA TRP A 145 -16.39 3.67 -4.91
C TRP A 145 -15.80 4.94 -5.58
N SER A 146 -14.60 4.81 -6.15
CA SER A 146 -13.93 5.88 -6.89
C SER A 146 -14.67 6.34 -8.16
N ARG A 147 -15.65 5.56 -8.65
CA ARG A 147 -16.46 5.91 -9.84
C ARG A 147 -17.57 6.94 -9.56
N GLY A 148 -18.13 6.98 -8.34
CA GLY A 148 -19.32 7.78 -8.04
C GLY A 148 -19.04 9.20 -7.59
N LEU A 149 -18.06 9.40 -6.71
CA LEU A 149 -17.82 10.69 -6.06
C LEU A 149 -16.35 10.79 -5.64
N ARG A 150 -15.77 11.99 -5.80
CA ARG A 150 -14.65 12.48 -4.97
C ARG A 150 -13.25 11.89 -5.16
N ALA A 151 -12.93 11.15 -6.22
CA ALA A 151 -11.51 10.84 -6.52
C ALA A 151 -10.67 12.14 -6.62
N ARG A 152 -11.18 13.18 -7.30
CA ARG A 152 -10.54 14.52 -7.34
C ARG A 152 -10.44 15.21 -5.97
N ARG A 153 -11.41 15.02 -5.07
CA ARG A 153 -11.37 15.62 -3.73
C ARG A 153 -10.47 14.85 -2.78
N LEU A 154 -10.42 13.52 -2.88
CA LEU A 154 -9.46 12.69 -2.16
C LEU A 154 -8.03 12.96 -2.65
N ILE A 155 -7.85 13.18 -3.97
CA ILE A 155 -6.59 13.67 -4.55
C ILE A 155 -6.27 15.06 -4.02
N ALA A 156 -7.22 16.00 -4.01
CA ALA A 156 -6.98 17.35 -3.50
C ALA A 156 -6.64 17.34 -2.00
N VAL A 157 -7.33 16.52 -1.19
CA VAL A 157 -7.04 16.37 0.24
C VAL A 157 -5.69 15.69 0.44
N ALA A 158 -5.38 14.61 -0.29
CA ALA A 158 -4.08 13.94 -0.18
C ALA A 158 -2.92 14.85 -0.63
N VAL A 159 -3.11 15.64 -1.70
CA VAL A 159 -2.13 16.63 -2.18
C VAL A 159 -2.00 17.80 -1.20
N VAL A 160 -3.10 18.31 -0.64
CA VAL A 160 -3.06 19.38 0.38
C VAL A 160 -2.42 18.87 1.68
N VAL A 161 -2.71 17.64 2.10
CA VAL A 161 -2.12 17.03 3.30
C VAL A 161 -0.63 16.71 3.07
N ALA A 162 -0.25 16.23 1.88
CA ALA A 162 1.15 16.05 1.51
C ALA A 162 1.89 17.41 1.45
N LEU A 163 1.30 18.44 0.84
CA LEU A 163 1.87 19.78 0.75
C LEU A 163 1.96 20.47 2.12
N ALA A 164 0.95 20.32 2.98
CA ALA A 164 0.96 20.84 4.34
C ALA A 164 1.99 20.10 5.21
N GLY A 165 2.12 18.78 5.04
CA GLY A 165 3.18 17.99 5.68
C GLY A 165 4.58 18.42 5.25
N THR A 166 4.77 18.83 3.99
CA THR A 166 6.04 19.40 3.49
C THR A 166 6.24 20.87 3.84
N ALA A 167 5.18 21.65 4.09
CA ALA A 167 5.25 23.07 4.40
C ALA A 167 5.37 23.36 5.91
N CYS A 168 5.05 22.39 6.77
CA CYS A 168 5.37 22.42 8.21
C CYS A 168 6.79 21.90 8.54
N VAL A 169 7.68 21.88 7.55
CA VAL A 169 9.12 21.62 7.68
C VAL A 169 9.86 22.90 8.03
#